data_AF-A0A0D9YQY1-F1
#
_entry.id   AF-A0A0D9YQY1-F1
#
_cell.length_a   1.000
_cell.length_b   1.000
_cell.length_c   1.000
_cell.angle_alpha   90.00
_cell.angle_beta   90.00
_cell.angle_gamma   90.00
#
_symmetry.space_group_name_H-M   'P 1'
#
loop_
_entity.id
_entity.type
_entity.pdbx_description
1 polymer ?
#
loop_
_entity_poly.entity_id
_entity_poly.type
_entity_poly.pdbx_seq_one_letter_code
_entity_poly.pdbx_strand_id
1 'polypeptide(L)' 'MAKEHRRGFDTIATLVAWTIWKERNNRVVNQKSRTWAEIARAMTGEADLWRLARAAIPAMATPMSGGRSPHSLGD' A
#
# COMPACT_ATOMS: atom_id res chain seq x y z
N MET A 1 -4.20 -11.87 18.53
CA MET A 1 -5.56 -11.55 18.06
C MET A 1 -5.94 -10.06 18.20
N ALA A 2 -6.00 -9.47 19.41
CA ALA A 2 -6.40 -8.05 19.56
C ALA A 2 -5.43 -7.03 18.92
N LYS A 3 -4.12 -7.32 18.92
CA LYS A 3 -3.07 -6.44 18.39
C LYS A 3 -3.11 -6.29 16.85
N GLU A 4 -3.44 -7.37 16.13
CA GLU A 4 -3.54 -7.36 14.67
C GLU A 4 -4.83 -6.69 14.18
N HIS A 5 -5.95 -6.92 14.87
CA HIS A 5 -7.21 -6.23 14.59
C HIS A 5 -7.08 -4.71 14.76
N ARG A 6 -6.38 -4.26 15.81
CA ARG A 6 -6.06 -2.84 16.00
C ARG A 6 -5.17 -2.31 14.88
N ARG A 7 -4.15 -3.07 14.45
CA ARG A 7 -3.26 -2.66 13.36
C ARG A 7 -3.98 -2.44 12.02
N GLY A 8 -4.95 -3.30 11.67
CA GLY A 8 -5.78 -3.13 10.47
C GLY A 8 -6.65 -1.88 10.56
N PHE A 9 -7.33 -1.69 11.69
CA PHE A 9 -8.13 -0.51 11.97
C PHE A 9 -7.29 0.78 11.95
N ASP A 10 -6.14 0.79 12.61
CA ASP A 10 -5.22 1.94 12.68
C ASP A 10 -4.73 2.35 11.29
N THR A 11 -4.51 1.38 10.40
CA THR A 11 -4.14 1.62 9.00
C THR A 11 -5.27 2.33 8.25
N ILE A 12 -6.50 1.85 8.40
CA ILE A 12 -7.68 2.46 7.76
C ILE A 12 -7.94 3.85 8.33
N ALA A 13 -7.90 4.01 9.66
CA ALA A 13 -8.08 5.30 10.32
C ALA A 13 -7.03 6.32 9.87
N THR A 14 -5.77 5.89 9.74
CA THR A 14 -4.68 6.73 9.21
C THR A 14 -4.93 7.13 7.76
N LEU A 15 -5.39 6.20 6.91
CA LEU A 15 -5.75 6.49 5.51
C LEU A 15 -6.90 7.49 5.39
N VAL A 16 -7.92 7.37 6.26
CA VAL A 16 -9.05 8.30 6.32
C VAL A 16 -8.57 9.69 6.73
N ALA A 17 -7.80 9.78 7.82
CA ALA A 17 -7.24 11.05 8.30
C ALA A 17 -6.35 11.72 7.23
N TRP A 18 -5.51 10.93 6.55
CA TRP A 18 -4.66 11.39 5.45
C TRP A 18 -5.46 11.95 4.28
N THR A 19 -6.55 11.28 3.91
CA THR A 19 -7.38 11.72 2.77
C THR A 19 -8.13 13.00 3.08
N ILE A 20 -8.65 13.14 4.31
CA ILE A 20 -9.28 14.39 4.78
C ILE A 20 -8.26 15.55 4.73
N TRP A 21 -7.03 15.30 5.19
CA TRP A 21 -5.96 16.29 5.12
C TRP A 21 -5.66 16.73 3.68
N LYS A 22 -5.54 15.77 2.75
CA LYS A 22 -5.32 16.08 1.32
C LYS A 22 -6.44 16.89 0.70
N GLU A 23 -7.70 16.57 1.02
CA GLU A 23 -8.84 17.34 0.50
C GLU A 23 -8.85 18.77 1.05
N ARG A 24 -8.57 18.95 2.35
CA ARG A 24 -8.41 20.29 2.94
C ARG A 24 -7.32 21.08 2.22
N ASN A 25 -6.17 20.46 1.96
CA ASN A 25 -5.06 21.09 1.24
C ASN A 25 -5.47 21.48 -0.19
N ASN A 26 -6.14 20.57 -0.91
CA ASN A 26 -6.62 20.80 -2.27
C ASN A 26 -7.64 21.97 -2.35
N ARG A 27 -8.49 22.12 -1.33
CA ARG A 27 -9.41 23.27 -1.23
C ARG A 27 -8.70 24.58 -0.99
N VAL A 28 -7.68 24.59 -0.12
CA VAL A 28 -6.93 25.80 0.24
C VAL A 28 -5.98 26.23 -0.89
N VAL A 29 -5.29 25.29 -1.53
CA VAL A 29 -4.25 25.57 -2.53
C VAL A 29 -4.83 25.68 -3.94
N ASN A 30 -5.74 24.78 -4.32
CA ASN A 30 -6.25 24.68 -5.68
C ASN A 30 -7.67 25.23 -5.84
N GLN A 31 -8.31 25.72 -4.77
CA GLN A 31 -9.71 26.17 -4.74
C GLN A 31 -10.71 25.14 -5.32
N LYS A 32 -10.34 23.86 -5.28
CA LYS A 32 -11.14 22.75 -5.80
C LYS A 32 -11.67 21.93 -4.64
N SER A 33 -12.97 21.69 -4.64
CA SER A 33 -13.63 20.77 -3.72
C SER A 33 -14.07 19.54 -4.49
N ARG A 34 -13.80 18.36 -3.94
CA ARG A 34 -14.37 17.10 -4.41
C ARG A 34 -15.59 16.75 -3.57
N THR A 35 -16.47 15.96 -4.15
CA THR A 35 -17.59 15.35 -3.43
C THR A 35 -17.08 14.26 -2.49
N TRP A 36 -17.80 14.00 -1.41
CA TRP A 36 -17.45 12.91 -0.48
C TRP A 36 -17.41 11.53 -1.14
N ALA A 37 -18.22 11.31 -2.18
CA ALA A 37 -18.19 10.09 -2.98
C ALA A 37 -16.88 9.94 -3.77
N GLU A 38 -16.37 11.02 -4.36
CA GLU A 38 -15.06 11.01 -5.04
C GLU A 38 -13.92 10.80 -4.07
N ILE A 39 -14.00 11.40 -2.88
CA ILE A 39 -13.04 11.20 -1.80
C ILE A 39 -13.03 9.72 -1.36
N ALA A 40 -14.20 9.12 -1.15
CA ALA A 40 -14.33 7.70 -0.82
C ALA A 40 -13.75 6.78 -1.90
N ARG A 41 -14.04 7.05 -3.18
CA ARG A 41 -13.45 6.31 -4.29
C ARG A 41 -11.93 6.42 -4.33
N ALA A 42 -11.39 7.61 -4.09
CA ALA A 42 -9.94 7.81 -4.02
C ALA A 42 -9.29 7.03 -2.87
N MET A 43 -9.94 6.98 -1.69
CA MET A 43 -9.48 6.16 -0.56
C MET A 43 -9.42 4.68 -0.90
N THR A 44 -10.47 4.14 -1.52
CA THR A 44 -10.50 2.72 -1.94
C THR A 44 -9.38 2.43 -2.95
N GLY A 45 -9.18 3.31 -3.94
CA GLY A 45 -8.11 3.16 -4.93
C GLY A 45 -6.71 3.17 -4.30
N GLU A 46 -6.46 4.02 -3.31
CA GLU A 46 -5.19 4.04 -2.57
C GLU A 46 -4.99 2.77 -1.74
N ALA A 47 -6.04 2.28 -1.08
CA ALA A 47 -5.98 1.03 -0.32
C ALA A 47 -5.66 -0.17 -1.22
N ASP A 48 -6.26 -0.24 -2.40
CA ASP A 48 -5.95 -1.28 -3.40
C ASP A 48 -4.52 -1.19 -3.90
N LEU A 49 -4.03 0.03 -4.17
CA LEU A 49 -2.63 0.25 -4.57
C LEU A 49 -1.66 -0.24 -3.49
N TRP A 50 -1.95 0.03 -2.22
CA TRP A 50 -1.12 -0.41 -1.09
C TRP A 50 -1.14 -1.92 -0.93
N ARG A 51 -2.29 -2.57 -1.18
CA ARG A 51 -2.42 -4.02 -1.18
C ARG A 51 -1.59 -4.65 -2.30
N LEU A 52 -1.64 -4.09 -3.51
CA LEU A 52 -0.86 -4.55 -4.66
C LEU A 52 0.65 -4.34 -4.43
N ALA A 53 1.05 -3.17 -3.91
CA ALA A 53 2.45 -2.87 -3.59
C ALA A 53 3.02 -3.86 -2.55
N ARG A 54 2.24 -4.20 -1.52
CA ARG A 54 2.60 -5.22 -0.53
C ARG A 54 2.90 -6.57 -1.17
N ALA A 55 2.17 -6.95 -2.22
CA ALA A 55 2.40 -8.20 -2.94
C ALA A 55 3.60 -8.11 -3.90
N ALA A 56 3.83 -6.95 -4.51
CA ALA A 56 4.87 -6.75 -5.51
C ALA A 56 6.29 -6.59 -4.93
N ILE A 57 6.45 -5.94 -3.77
CA ILE A 57 7.77 -5.67 -3.16
C ILE A 57 8.54 -6.96 -2.85
N PRO A 58 7.94 -8.01 -2.23
CA PRO A 58 8.62 -9.28 -2.03
C PRO A 58 8.99 -9.98 -3.34
N ALA A 59 8.12 -9.93 -4.36
CA ALA A 59 8.37 -10.55 -5.66
C ALA A 59 9.56 -9.92 -6.39
N MET A 60 9.75 -8.61 -6.27
CA MET A 60 10.91 -7.90 -6.82
C MET A 60 12.20 -8.13 -6.02
N ALA A 61 12.09 -8.42 -4.71
CA ALA A 61 13.23 -8.65 -3.82
C ALA A 61 13.80 -10.08 -3.88
N THR A 62 13.19 -10.99 -4.64
CA THR A 62 13.75 -12.31 -4.95
C THR A 62 14.66 -12.22 -6.18
N PRO A 63 15.99 -12.03 -6.04
CA PRO A 63 16.89 -12.41 -7.12
C PRO A 63 16.75 -13.92 -7.32
N MET A 64 16.67 -14.34 -8.57
CA MET A 64 16.68 -15.74 -8.99
C MET A 64 17.93 -16.45 -8.45
N SER A 65 17.86 -16.98 -7.24
CA SER A 65 18.88 -17.87 -6.68
C SER A 65 18.63 -19.27 -7.26
N GLY A 66 19.05 -19.46 -8.51
CA GLY A 66 18.86 -20.70 -9.26
C GLY A 66 20.05 -21.07 -10.14
N GLY A 67 21.26 -20.64 -9.79
CA GLY A 67 22.49 -21.15 -10.40
C GLY A 67 22.86 -22.51 -9.79
N ARG A 68 22.33 -23.59 -10.37
CA ARG A 68 22.77 -24.96 -10.06
C ARG A 68 24.21 -25.13 -10.56
N SER A 69 25.17 -25.17 -9.64
CA SER A 69 26.58 -25.47 -9.93
C SER A 69 26.76 -26.98 -10.19
N PRO A 70 27.31 -27.41 -11.34
CA PRO A 70 27.62 -28.82 -11.60
C PRO A 70 29.07 -29.10 -11.19
N HIS A 71 29.31 -29.37 -9.91
CA HIS A 71 30.57 -29.96 -9.48
C HIS A 71 30.32 -30.89 -8.28
N SER A 72 29.80 -32.08 -8.59
CA SER A 72 29.94 -33.27 -7.74
C SER A 72 30.28 -34.45 -8.65
N LEU A 73 31.58 -34.64 -8.86
CA LEU A 73 32.17 -35.89 -9.34
C LEU A 73 33.64 -35.85 -8.93
N GLY A 74 33.99 -36.70 -7.98
CA GLY A 74 35.32 -36.81 -7.42
C GLY A 74 35.24 -37.39 -6.02
N ASP A 75 35.00 -38.69 -5.94
CA ASP A 75 35.63 -39.67 -5.04
C ASP A 75 35.36 -41.07 -5.59
#